data_AF-A0A8J7P6X2-F1
#
_entry.id   AF-A0A8J7P6X2-F1
#
_cell.length_a   1.000
_cell.length_b   1.000
_cell.length_c   1.000
_cell.angle_alpha   90.00
_cell.angle_beta   90.00
_cell.angle_gamma   90.00
#
_symmetry.space_group_name_H-M   'P 1'
#
loop_
_entity.id
_entity.type
_entity.pdbx_description
1 polymer ?
#
loop_
_entity_poly.entity_id
_entity_poly.type
_entity_poly.pdbx_seq_one_letter_code
_entity_poly.pdbx_strand_id
1 'polypeptide(L)'
;MLTSRTIVAEILALAPDWKPVYDSLMADSGGASVSAYQLFERLGARSVFLKCLALSNDSPQLVRIIKDEYYQPMLSKMLSSNQSLKRFWSQRRHDNEFQKAQALSLAAELATKMEGVLRKHLDQRNEDGFKVLLPAYVQRSVHNAAIDYIKEEWQWEKETLQDLNLDPEQEDPRHCTADDVKYAPENRALSAEQVDQLNELRVVLKEMLEDKSVNHEPLVVVDMMFGLALTEKSTIGKELTMREVCEILSLPGETQARKIARCQVLLDKGLDMIRNRIRTRMPSVAECWQSDINVNTASRRELTHQLGLTEGEVDRLVAGRQYKTLDELSASVLQKSGRLEEIRRNGAVAAFVPVDINSCTTRDMIDILGVQKDLAQKLTSLRPFSSFEDLTEKVNITAELADSLMRRGCTVRAQSKEGEKRLDLNSCDLEGLLALGLPRSVGEKILRGRPFTTWGELEEYLAPESQVWQIIRQRSCLALFPH
;
A
#
# COMPACT_ATOMS: atom_id res chain seq x y z
N MET A 1 6.99 35.69 -15.04
CA MET A 1 5.78 34.83 -14.99
C MET A 1 6.23 33.40 -15.24
N LEU A 2 6.51 32.65 -14.17
CA LEU A 2 6.93 31.25 -14.22
C LEU A 2 5.74 30.42 -13.75
N THR A 3 4.94 29.90 -14.66
CA THR A 3 3.88 28.95 -14.34
C THR A 3 4.53 27.61 -14.00
N SER A 4 4.61 27.27 -12.71
CA SER A 4 5.10 25.96 -12.28
C SER A 4 4.15 24.89 -12.83
N ARG A 5 4.62 24.11 -13.81
CA ARG A 5 3.91 22.91 -14.27
C ARG A 5 3.86 21.93 -13.09
N THR A 6 2.74 21.24 -12.91
CA THR A 6 2.71 20.11 -11.96
C THR A 6 3.66 19.03 -12.45
N ILE A 7 4.30 18.30 -11.54
CA ILE A 7 5.30 17.28 -11.91
C ILE A 7 4.70 16.23 -12.86
N VAL A 8 3.41 15.91 -12.70
CA VAL A 8 2.71 15.02 -13.63
C VAL A 8 2.50 15.64 -15.01
N ALA A 9 2.27 16.94 -15.11
CA ALA A 9 2.25 17.62 -16.41
C ALA A 9 3.64 17.63 -17.07
N GLU A 10 4.72 17.69 -16.29
CA GLU A 10 6.09 17.50 -16.81
C GLU A 10 6.31 16.07 -17.30
N ILE A 11 5.86 15.06 -16.55
CA ILE A 11 5.91 13.65 -16.98
C ILE A 11 5.13 13.46 -18.29
N LEU A 12 3.92 14.01 -18.39
CA LEU A 12 3.07 13.87 -19.59
C LEU A 12 3.60 14.68 -20.79
N ALA A 13 4.34 15.76 -20.56
CA ALA A 13 5.05 16.46 -21.62
C ALA A 13 6.20 15.61 -22.17
N LEU A 14 6.88 14.85 -21.31
CA LEU A 14 7.94 13.91 -21.69
C LEU A 14 7.38 12.61 -22.29
N ALA A 15 6.23 12.14 -21.81
CA ALA A 15 5.59 10.89 -22.22
C ALA A 15 4.09 11.07 -22.49
N PRO A 16 3.71 11.68 -23.64
CA PRO A 16 2.30 11.92 -23.98
C PRO A 16 1.48 10.64 -24.12
N ASP A 17 2.13 9.54 -24.51
CA ASP A 17 1.55 8.20 -24.62
C ASP A 17 1.12 7.59 -23.27
N TRP A 18 1.55 8.16 -22.14
CA TRP A 18 1.06 7.77 -20.81
C TRP A 18 -0.21 8.49 -20.40
N LYS A 19 -0.68 9.46 -21.19
CA LYS A 19 -1.92 10.19 -20.96
C LYS A 19 -3.14 9.29 -20.76
N PRO A 20 -3.36 8.20 -21.53
CA PRO A 20 -4.48 7.29 -21.28
C PRO A 20 -4.40 6.58 -19.92
N VAL A 21 -3.19 6.24 -19.46
CA VAL A 21 -2.98 5.59 -18.15
C VAL A 21 -3.19 6.61 -17.03
N TYR A 22 -2.70 7.82 -17.21
CA TYR A 22 -2.98 8.93 -16.30
C TYR A 22 -4.48 9.27 -16.26
N ASP A 23 -5.17 9.28 -17.40
CA ASP A 23 -6.61 9.55 -17.47
C ASP A 23 -7.42 8.43 -16.83
N SER A 24 -6.99 7.18 -16.99
CA SER A 24 -7.55 6.04 -16.24
C SER A 24 -7.33 6.21 -14.75
N LEU A 25 -6.14 6.62 -14.30
CA LEU A 25 -5.86 6.85 -12.89
C LEU A 25 -6.60 8.06 -12.32
N MET A 26 -6.75 9.12 -13.11
CA MET A 26 -7.52 10.31 -12.76
C MET A 26 -9.02 10.00 -12.69
N ALA A 27 -9.47 9.06 -13.53
CA ALA A 27 -10.82 8.52 -13.46
C ALA A 27 -11.00 7.63 -12.22
N ASP A 28 -10.05 6.74 -11.94
CA ASP A 28 -10.04 5.86 -10.76
C ASP A 28 -9.89 6.65 -9.44
N SER A 29 -9.17 7.77 -9.46
CA SER A 29 -8.98 8.67 -8.31
C SER A 29 -10.13 9.67 -8.13
N GLY A 30 -11.14 9.65 -9.01
CA GLY A 30 -12.30 10.54 -8.96
C GLY A 30 -11.92 12.02 -9.06
N GLY A 31 -10.90 12.34 -9.86
CA GLY A 31 -10.39 13.71 -10.05
C GLY A 31 -9.44 14.20 -8.96
N ALA A 32 -9.06 13.38 -7.99
CA ALA A 32 -7.96 13.68 -7.07
C ALA A 32 -6.63 13.70 -7.84
N SER A 33 -5.70 14.57 -7.43
CA SER A 33 -4.38 14.65 -8.05
C SER A 33 -3.69 13.29 -7.95
N VAL A 34 -3.60 12.59 -9.07
CA VAL A 34 -2.78 11.38 -9.18
C VAL A 34 -1.34 11.82 -8.93
N SER A 35 -0.72 11.27 -7.89
CA SER A 35 0.70 11.51 -7.64
C SER A 35 1.54 10.90 -8.76
N ALA A 36 2.71 11.46 -9.01
CA ALA A 36 3.67 10.86 -9.93
C ALA A 36 4.04 9.42 -9.48
N TYR A 37 4.09 9.18 -8.17
CA TYR A 37 4.24 7.83 -7.60
C TYR A 37 3.20 6.83 -8.12
N GLN A 38 1.91 7.15 -7.98
CA GLN A 38 0.79 6.29 -8.42
C GLN A 38 0.80 6.08 -9.94
N LEU A 39 1.16 7.12 -10.70
CA LEU A 39 1.31 7.01 -12.15
C LEU A 39 2.40 5.99 -12.53
N PHE A 40 3.58 6.09 -11.91
CA PHE A 40 4.66 5.14 -12.15
C PHE A 40 4.32 3.72 -11.69
N GLU A 41 3.63 3.58 -10.56
CA GLU A 41 3.17 2.27 -10.05
C GLU A 41 2.22 1.58 -11.05
N ARG A 42 1.26 2.33 -11.62
CA ARG A 42 0.30 1.80 -12.61
C ARG A 42 0.94 1.48 -13.95
N LEU A 43 1.89 2.29 -14.41
CA LEU A 43 2.62 2.08 -15.66
C LEU A 43 3.51 0.83 -15.60
N GLY A 44 4.08 0.56 -14.42
CA GLY A 44 4.98 -0.55 -14.16
C GLY A 44 6.42 -0.27 -14.63
N ALA A 45 7.37 -0.90 -13.94
CA ALA A 45 8.82 -0.70 -14.12
C ALA A 45 9.30 -0.80 -15.58
N ARG A 46 8.78 -1.78 -16.34
CA ARG A 46 9.19 -2.02 -17.73
C ARG A 46 8.80 -0.87 -18.67
N SER A 47 7.57 -0.38 -18.55
CA SER A 47 7.08 0.74 -19.38
C SER A 47 7.86 2.01 -19.11
N VAL A 48 8.13 2.29 -17.84
CA VAL A 48 8.92 3.45 -17.39
C VAL A 48 10.35 3.39 -17.94
N PHE A 49 11.02 2.24 -17.79
CA PHE A 49 12.38 2.04 -18.29
C PHE A 49 12.50 2.18 -19.81
N LEU A 50 11.58 1.56 -20.57
CA LEU A 50 11.56 1.65 -22.03
C LEU A 50 11.35 3.08 -22.51
N LYS A 51 10.53 3.86 -21.78
CA LYS A 51 10.34 5.27 -22.10
C LYS A 51 11.60 6.09 -21.86
N CYS A 52 12.32 5.86 -20.76
CA CYS A 52 13.63 6.48 -20.53
C CYS A 52 14.63 6.17 -21.64
N LEU A 53 14.65 4.95 -22.18
CA LEU A 53 15.48 4.59 -23.33
C LEU A 53 15.05 5.33 -24.60
N ALA A 54 13.73 5.45 -24.83
CA ALA A 54 13.20 6.13 -26.02
C ALA A 54 13.48 7.65 -26.02
N LEU A 55 13.54 8.28 -24.85
CA LEU A 55 13.62 9.74 -24.72
C LEU A 55 14.99 10.36 -24.97
N SER A 56 16.05 9.57 -25.17
CA SER A 56 17.42 10.00 -25.52
C SER A 56 17.88 11.30 -24.81
N ASN A 57 17.62 12.48 -25.39
CA ASN A 57 17.99 13.80 -24.84
C ASN A 57 17.22 14.20 -23.56
N ASP A 58 15.95 13.81 -23.43
CA ASP A 58 15.11 14.19 -22.28
C ASP A 58 15.09 13.10 -21.19
N SER A 59 15.79 11.98 -21.41
CA SER A 59 15.94 10.89 -20.46
C SER A 59 16.44 11.33 -19.07
N PRO A 60 17.45 12.23 -18.94
CA PRO A 60 17.93 12.69 -17.64
C PRO A 60 16.85 13.43 -16.83
N GLN A 61 15.95 14.16 -17.50
CA GLN A 61 14.86 14.87 -16.84
C GLN A 61 13.85 13.88 -16.26
N LEU A 62 13.46 12.85 -17.02
CA LEU A 62 12.56 11.81 -16.53
C LEU A 62 13.18 11.00 -15.39
N VAL A 63 14.48 10.68 -15.47
CA VAL A 63 15.21 9.98 -14.40
C VAL A 63 15.24 10.79 -13.11
N ARG A 64 15.42 12.11 -13.18
CA ARG A 64 15.33 12.98 -12.00
C ARG A 64 13.95 12.90 -11.35
N ILE A 65 12.89 12.96 -12.15
CA ILE A 65 11.51 12.84 -11.66
C ILE A 65 11.28 11.47 -11.01
N ILE A 66 11.81 10.40 -11.59
CA ILE A 66 11.74 9.05 -10.99
C ILE A 66 12.45 9.01 -9.63
N LYS A 67 13.59 9.69 -9.46
CA LYS A 67 14.24 9.78 -8.16
C LYS A 67 13.34 10.40 -7.10
N ASP A 68 12.85 11.60 -7.39
CA ASP A 68 12.18 12.44 -6.40
C ASP A 68 10.76 11.92 -6.09
N GLU A 69 10.04 11.46 -7.12
CA GLU A 69 8.63 11.10 -7.00
C GLU A 69 8.36 9.60 -6.90
N TYR A 70 9.31 8.74 -7.28
CA TYR A 70 9.13 7.29 -7.24
C TYR A 70 10.04 6.62 -6.20
N TYR A 71 11.36 6.81 -6.32
CA TYR A 71 12.30 6.18 -5.39
C TYR A 71 12.18 6.75 -3.98
N GLN A 72 12.27 8.07 -3.80
CA GLN A 72 12.33 8.67 -2.47
C GLN A 72 11.11 8.33 -1.57
N PRO A 73 9.84 8.40 -2.04
CA PRO A 73 8.69 8.01 -1.22
C PRO A 73 8.68 6.52 -0.87
N MET A 74 9.02 5.65 -1.84
CA MET A 74 9.12 4.21 -1.63
C MET A 74 10.19 3.85 -0.60
N LEU A 75 11.38 4.43 -0.75
CA LEU A 75 12.53 4.22 0.12
C LEU A 75 12.26 4.70 1.54
N SER A 76 11.66 5.88 1.70
CA SER A 76 11.31 6.43 3.02
C SER A 76 10.35 5.52 3.78
N LYS A 77 9.32 5.00 3.10
CA LYS A 77 8.37 4.04 3.68
C LYS A 77 9.07 2.73 4.08
N MET A 78 9.94 2.20 3.24
CA MET A 78 10.68 0.95 3.51
C MET A 78 11.71 1.11 4.65
N LEU A 79 12.42 2.24 4.72
CA LEU A 79 13.36 2.54 5.80
C LEU A 79 12.65 2.74 7.14
N SER A 80 11.53 3.47 7.13
CA SER A 80 10.72 3.71 8.33
C SER A 80 10.09 2.44 8.90
N SER A 81 9.96 1.38 8.10
CA SER A 81 9.42 0.07 8.51
C SER A 81 10.50 -0.98 8.74
N ASN A 82 11.77 -0.65 8.52
CA ASN A 82 12.89 -1.58 8.66
C ASN A 82 13.11 -1.95 10.14
N GLN A 83 13.05 -3.25 10.45
CA GLN A 83 13.18 -3.73 11.83
C GLN A 83 14.58 -3.51 12.42
N SER A 84 15.64 -3.64 11.64
CA SER A 84 17.02 -3.44 12.11
C SER A 84 17.24 -1.99 12.54
N LEU A 85 16.80 -1.03 11.73
CA LEU A 85 16.87 0.40 12.10
C LEU A 85 16.00 0.72 13.31
N LYS A 86 14.77 0.21 13.37
CA LYS A 86 13.90 0.40 14.55
C LYS A 86 14.53 -0.15 15.82
N ARG A 87 15.10 -1.36 15.78
CA ARG A 87 15.81 -1.97 16.92
C ARG A 87 17.01 -1.11 17.32
N PHE A 88 17.86 -0.75 16.36
CA PHE A 88 19.04 0.10 16.56
C PHE A 88 18.68 1.43 17.23
N TRP A 89 17.66 2.12 16.72
CA TRP A 89 17.21 3.40 17.28
C TRP A 89 16.56 3.23 18.65
N SER A 90 15.80 2.15 18.87
CA SER A 90 15.18 1.85 20.16
C SER A 90 16.20 1.55 21.26
N GLN A 91 17.28 0.83 20.95
CA GLN A 91 18.38 0.54 21.89
C GLN A 91 19.06 1.84 22.35
N ARG A 92 19.17 2.82 21.44
CA ARG A 92 19.72 4.16 21.69
C ARG A 92 18.70 5.17 22.23
N ARG A 93 17.45 4.75 22.43
CA ARG A 93 16.34 5.59 22.94
C ARG A 93 16.08 6.84 22.10
N HIS A 94 16.33 6.80 20.80
CA HIS A 94 15.96 7.90 19.91
C HIS A 94 14.45 8.03 19.79
N ASP A 95 13.94 9.25 19.82
CA ASP A 95 12.51 9.51 19.68
C ASP A 95 11.98 9.24 18.25
N ASN A 96 10.66 9.16 18.12
CA ASN A 96 10.03 8.82 16.84
C ASN A 96 10.18 9.92 15.76
N GLU A 97 10.41 11.17 16.14
CA GLU A 97 10.57 12.27 15.21
C GLU A 97 11.96 12.20 14.56
N PHE A 98 12.99 11.96 15.37
CA PHE A 98 14.35 11.66 14.94
C PHE A 98 14.39 10.45 14.01
N GLN A 99 13.73 9.35 14.36
CA GLN A 99 13.69 8.14 13.52
C GLN A 99 13.09 8.43 12.13
N LYS A 100 12.01 9.23 12.07
CA LYS A 100 11.39 9.64 10.80
C LYS A 100 12.30 10.55 10.00
N ALA A 101 12.93 11.53 10.64
CA ALA A 101 13.87 12.44 9.98
C ALA A 101 15.08 11.68 9.41
N GLN A 102 15.63 10.73 10.16
CA GLN A 102 16.75 9.91 9.73
C GLN A 102 16.37 8.98 8.58
N ALA A 103 15.18 8.36 8.63
CA ALA A 103 14.66 7.54 7.53
C ALA A 103 14.48 8.36 6.23
N LEU A 104 14.04 9.62 6.34
CA LEU A 104 13.92 10.54 5.20
C LEU A 104 15.29 10.91 4.62
N SER A 105 16.28 11.18 5.48
CA SER A 105 17.65 11.49 5.06
C SER A 105 18.27 10.31 4.31
N LEU A 106 18.23 9.10 4.90
CA LEU A 106 18.71 7.87 4.26
C LEU A 106 17.99 7.59 2.94
N ALA A 107 16.69 7.86 2.86
CA ALA A 107 15.92 7.70 1.63
C ALA A 107 16.39 8.64 0.51
N ALA A 108 16.72 9.89 0.82
CA ALA A 108 17.19 10.87 -0.16
C ALA A 108 18.56 10.47 -0.75
N GLU A 109 19.47 10.01 0.11
CA GLU A 109 20.79 9.52 -0.33
C GLU A 109 20.66 8.26 -1.18
N LEU A 110 19.84 7.31 -0.73
CA LEU A 110 19.63 6.06 -1.45
C LEU A 110 18.90 6.29 -2.78
N ALA A 111 17.97 7.25 -2.85
CA ALA A 111 17.31 7.63 -4.10
C ALA A 111 18.34 8.16 -5.12
N THR A 112 19.33 8.93 -4.67
CA THR A 112 20.44 9.42 -5.51
C THR A 112 21.32 8.26 -6.01
N LYS A 113 21.63 7.28 -5.14
CA LYS A 113 22.33 6.06 -5.55
C LYS A 113 21.53 5.27 -6.60
N MET A 114 20.21 5.13 -6.39
CA MET A 114 19.31 4.43 -7.30
C MET A 114 19.16 5.14 -8.66
N GLU A 115 19.15 6.47 -8.68
CA GLU A 115 19.26 7.27 -9.91
C GLU A 115 20.53 6.91 -10.69
N GLY A 116 21.69 6.85 -10.02
CA GLY A 116 22.95 6.49 -10.67
C GLY A 116 22.95 5.07 -11.26
N VAL A 117 22.37 4.11 -10.54
CA VAL A 117 22.19 2.74 -11.03
C VAL A 117 21.28 2.70 -12.26
N LEU A 118 20.14 3.41 -12.21
CA LEU A 118 19.22 3.49 -13.34
C LEU A 118 19.90 4.10 -14.59
N ARG A 119 20.63 5.21 -14.43
CA ARG A 119 21.39 5.84 -15.53
C ARG A 119 22.39 4.87 -16.16
N LYS A 120 23.17 4.15 -15.33
CA LYS A 120 24.12 3.15 -15.82
C LYS A 120 23.44 2.08 -16.69
N HIS A 121 22.27 1.59 -16.28
CA HIS A 121 21.53 0.60 -17.06
C HIS A 121 20.93 1.18 -18.36
N LEU A 122 20.54 2.45 -18.36
CA LEU A 122 20.07 3.16 -19.55
C LEU A 122 21.22 3.38 -20.56
N ASP A 123 22.40 3.81 -20.08
CA ASP A 123 23.60 4.00 -20.92
C ASP A 123 24.05 2.70 -21.59
N GLN A 124 23.95 1.58 -20.86
CA GLN A 124 24.27 0.25 -21.35
C GLN A 124 23.17 -0.36 -22.24
N ARG A 125 22.01 0.30 -22.37
CA ARG A 125 20.82 -0.22 -23.08
C ARG A 125 20.47 -1.66 -22.70
N ASN A 126 20.63 -2.01 -21.42
CA ASN A 126 20.40 -3.36 -20.94
C ASN A 126 18.89 -3.68 -20.97
N GLU A 127 18.50 -4.75 -21.67
CA GLU A 127 17.09 -5.19 -21.82
C GLU A 127 16.41 -5.46 -20.46
N ASP A 128 17.19 -5.92 -19.48
CA ASP A 128 16.75 -6.23 -18.12
C ASP A 128 16.92 -5.06 -17.13
N GLY A 129 17.35 -3.89 -17.61
CA GLY A 129 17.62 -2.73 -16.75
C GLY A 129 16.40 -2.21 -16.00
N PHE A 130 15.18 -2.53 -16.44
CA PHE A 130 13.95 -2.17 -15.74
C PHE A 130 13.84 -2.79 -14.33
N LYS A 131 14.57 -3.88 -14.06
CA LYS A 131 14.53 -4.57 -12.75
C LYS A 131 14.93 -3.65 -11.60
N VAL A 132 15.73 -2.61 -11.84
CA VAL A 132 16.17 -1.66 -10.80
C VAL A 132 15.02 -0.78 -10.26
N LEU A 133 13.93 -0.66 -11.01
CA LEU A 133 12.70 0.03 -10.61
C LEU A 133 11.74 -0.88 -9.83
N LEU A 134 12.00 -2.19 -9.76
CA LEU A 134 11.10 -3.12 -9.07
C LEU A 134 11.25 -2.97 -7.54
N PRO A 135 10.13 -3.02 -6.78
CA PRO A 135 10.16 -2.93 -5.32
C PRO A 135 11.10 -3.96 -4.67
N ALA A 136 11.19 -5.18 -5.21
CA ALA A 136 12.08 -6.22 -4.68
C ALA A 136 13.57 -5.86 -4.83
N TYR A 137 13.97 -5.19 -5.91
CA TYR A 137 15.34 -4.72 -6.09
C TYR A 137 15.65 -3.58 -5.12
N VAL A 138 14.72 -2.61 -5.04
CA VAL A 138 14.81 -1.45 -4.15
C VAL A 138 14.89 -1.86 -2.68
N GLN A 139 14.12 -2.88 -2.27
CA GLN A 139 14.14 -3.42 -0.92
C GLN A 139 15.52 -3.94 -0.50
N ARG A 140 16.26 -4.59 -1.42
CA ARG A 140 17.63 -5.04 -1.16
C ARG A 140 18.57 -3.85 -0.93
N SER A 141 18.42 -2.79 -1.73
CA SER A 141 19.18 -1.55 -1.58
C SER A 141 18.89 -0.84 -0.25
N VAL A 142 17.61 -0.82 0.18
CA VAL A 142 17.19 -0.30 1.49
C VAL A 142 17.85 -1.06 2.62
N HIS A 143 17.85 -2.38 2.54
CA HIS A 143 18.44 -3.22 3.56
C HIS A 143 19.95 -3.00 3.69
N ASN A 144 20.66 -2.89 2.57
CA ASN A 144 22.09 -2.58 2.57
C ASN A 144 22.37 -1.19 3.15
N ALA A 145 21.59 -0.18 2.76
CA ALA A 145 21.76 1.19 3.26
C ALA A 145 21.49 1.29 4.78
N ALA A 146 20.51 0.55 5.29
CA ALA A 146 20.25 0.44 6.72
C ALA A 146 21.45 -0.16 7.47
N ILE A 147 22.07 -1.21 6.92
CA ILE A 147 23.26 -1.84 7.51
C ILE A 147 24.46 -0.88 7.48
N ASP A 148 24.70 -0.23 6.34
CA ASP A 148 25.84 0.69 6.19
C ASP A 148 25.71 1.85 7.16
N TYR A 149 24.51 2.44 7.29
CA TYR A 149 24.23 3.47 8.29
C TYR A 149 24.55 3.00 9.72
N ILE A 150 24.06 1.83 10.13
CA ILE A 150 24.33 1.28 11.46
C ILE A 150 25.84 1.09 11.70
N LYS A 151 26.57 0.60 10.69
CA LYS A 151 28.03 0.43 10.78
C LYS A 151 28.75 1.76 10.90
N GLU A 152 28.35 2.76 10.12
CA GLU A 152 28.92 4.09 10.13
C GLU A 152 28.71 4.76 11.49
N GLU A 153 27.51 4.66 12.06
CA GLU A 153 27.22 5.18 13.42
C GLU A 153 28.07 4.48 14.48
N TRP A 154 28.21 3.15 14.44
CA TRP A 154 29.08 2.42 15.37
C TRP A 154 30.56 2.74 15.21
N GLN A 155 31.01 2.90 13.96
CA GLN A 155 32.39 3.28 13.69
C GLN A 155 32.66 4.70 14.20
N TRP A 156 31.72 5.63 13.97
CA TRP A 156 31.78 6.98 14.52
C TRP A 156 31.80 6.97 16.06
N GLU A 157 30.93 6.19 16.71
CA GLU A 157 30.94 6.03 18.18
C GLU A 157 32.32 5.51 18.66
N LYS A 158 32.85 4.48 18.02
CA LYS A 158 34.15 3.89 18.36
C LYS A 158 35.32 4.88 18.18
N GLU A 159 35.30 5.69 17.14
CA GLU A 159 36.33 6.69 16.85
C GLU A 159 36.23 7.88 17.81
N THR A 160 35.01 8.33 18.13
CA THR A 160 34.78 9.49 19.00
C THR A 160 35.01 9.19 20.48
N LEU A 161 34.77 7.95 20.93
CA LEU A 161 35.03 7.51 22.31
C LEU A 161 36.53 7.28 22.62
N GLN A 162 37.40 7.22 21.61
CA GLN A 162 38.85 7.09 21.80
C GLN A 162 39.53 8.40 22.24
N ASP A 163 38.89 9.55 22.03
CA ASP A 163 39.44 10.89 22.35
C ASP A 163 39.03 11.44 23.72
N LEU A 164 38.28 10.69 24.54
CA LEU A 164 37.95 11.12 25.91
C LEU A 164 39.17 10.98 26.86
N ASN A 165 39.71 12.12 27.31
CA ASN A 165 40.51 12.19 28.53
C ASN A 165 39.58 12.04 29.74
N LEU A 166 39.50 10.83 30.28
CA LEU A 166 38.64 10.51 31.42
C LEU A 166 39.38 10.82 32.74
N ASP A 167 38.66 11.43 33.68
CA ASP A 167 39.10 11.60 35.06
C ASP A 167 39.13 10.20 35.74
N PRO A 168 40.07 9.89 36.65
CA PRO A 168 40.23 8.54 37.24
C PRO A 168 39.01 8.04 38.04
N GLU A 169 38.07 8.93 38.36
CA GLU A 169 36.86 8.63 39.14
C GLU A 169 35.60 8.42 38.28
N GLN A 170 35.67 8.64 36.96
CA GLN A 170 34.54 8.39 36.05
C GLN A 170 34.60 6.97 35.47
N GLU A 171 33.45 6.27 35.45
CA GLU A 171 33.34 4.98 34.75
C GLU A 171 33.64 5.20 33.26
N ASP A 172 34.64 4.48 32.73
CA ASP A 172 35.06 4.60 31.34
C ASP A 172 33.93 4.09 30.41
N PRO A 173 33.34 4.93 29.55
CA PRO A 173 32.32 4.51 28.58
C PRO A 173 32.83 3.41 27.62
N ARG A 174 34.15 3.23 27.48
CA ARG A 174 34.78 2.14 26.71
C ARG A 174 34.59 0.78 27.36
N HIS A 175 34.40 0.70 28.68
CA HIS A 175 34.07 -0.56 29.35
C HIS A 175 32.64 -1.04 29.01
N CYS A 176 31.75 -0.13 28.59
CA CYS A 176 30.42 -0.51 28.08
C CYS A 176 30.46 -0.97 26.62
N THR A 177 31.40 -0.48 25.80
CA THR A 177 31.53 -0.84 24.38
C THR A 177 32.47 -2.02 24.12
N ALA A 178 33.42 -2.32 25.01
CA ALA A 178 34.37 -3.43 24.84
C ALA A 178 33.72 -4.82 25.00
N ASP A 179 32.62 -4.93 25.75
CA ASP A 179 31.83 -6.17 25.81
C ASP A 179 31.06 -6.42 24.50
N ASP A 180 30.70 -5.36 23.77
CA ASP A 180 29.97 -5.45 22.49
C ASP A 180 30.90 -5.70 21.28
N VAL A 181 32.21 -5.42 21.38
CA VAL A 181 33.16 -5.63 20.25
C VAL A 181 33.63 -7.09 20.15
N LYS A 182 33.56 -7.86 21.24
CA LYS A 182 34.04 -9.26 21.25
C LYS A 182 33.13 -10.21 20.49
N TYR A 183 31.91 -9.77 20.20
CA TYR A 183 31.05 -10.36 19.21
C TYR A 183 30.71 -9.25 18.20
N ALA A 184 31.11 -9.38 16.94
CA ALA A 184 30.31 -8.83 15.85
C ALA A 184 29.45 -9.98 15.31
N PRO A 185 28.53 -10.54 16.12
CA PRO A 185 27.81 -11.75 15.75
C PRO A 185 26.74 -11.40 14.73
N GLU A 186 26.32 -10.14 14.61
CA GLU A 186 25.12 -9.71 13.91
C GLU A 186 25.24 -9.71 12.40
N ASN A 187 26.36 -9.32 11.79
CA ASN A 187 26.50 -9.42 10.33
C ASN A 187 26.62 -10.89 9.86
N ARG A 188 27.24 -11.74 10.68
CA ARG A 188 27.22 -13.20 10.46
C ARG A 188 25.87 -13.80 10.81
N ALA A 189 25.22 -13.34 11.87
CA ALA A 189 23.93 -13.83 12.34
C ALA A 189 22.78 -13.34 11.47
N LEU A 190 22.85 -12.19 10.80
CA LEU A 190 21.82 -11.64 9.92
C LEU A 190 21.94 -12.19 8.50
N SER A 191 23.18 -12.35 7.99
CA SER A 191 23.39 -13.07 6.73
C SER A 191 23.15 -14.57 6.91
N ALA A 192 23.51 -15.14 8.07
CA ALA A 192 23.08 -16.49 8.43
C ALA A 192 21.56 -16.50 8.61
N GLU A 193 20.94 -15.61 9.39
CA GLU A 193 19.49 -15.58 9.65
C GLU A 193 18.66 -15.38 8.38
N GLN A 194 19.12 -14.63 7.37
CA GLN A 194 18.43 -14.54 6.07
C GLN A 194 18.60 -15.79 5.23
N VAL A 195 19.83 -16.33 5.15
CA VAL A 195 20.10 -17.60 4.48
C VAL A 195 19.38 -18.73 5.21
N ASP A 196 19.27 -18.67 6.53
CA ASP A 196 18.63 -19.61 7.43
C ASP A 196 17.12 -19.44 7.33
N GLN A 197 16.55 -18.24 7.25
CA GLN A 197 15.12 -18.02 6.99
C GLN A 197 14.72 -18.49 5.59
N LEU A 198 15.56 -18.25 4.57
CA LEU A 198 15.31 -18.75 3.22
C LEU A 198 15.52 -20.26 3.10
N ASN A 199 16.54 -20.81 3.77
CA ASN A 199 16.79 -22.24 3.85
C ASN A 199 15.70 -22.92 4.68
N GLU A 200 15.24 -22.30 5.76
CA GLU A 200 14.15 -22.76 6.62
C GLU A 200 12.86 -22.71 5.84
N LEU A 201 12.58 -21.64 5.08
CA LEU A 201 11.44 -21.60 4.16
C LEU A 201 11.54 -22.73 3.12
N ARG A 202 12.72 -22.97 2.52
CA ARG A 202 12.93 -24.07 1.58
C ARG A 202 12.77 -25.45 2.23
N VAL A 203 13.28 -25.64 3.45
CA VAL A 203 13.15 -26.87 4.24
C VAL A 203 11.69 -27.10 4.58
N VAL A 204 10.98 -26.07 5.05
CA VAL A 204 9.54 -26.11 5.35
C VAL A 204 8.73 -26.45 4.11
N LEU A 205 9.03 -25.82 2.96
CA LEU A 205 8.38 -26.12 1.69
C LEU A 205 8.67 -27.56 1.22
N LYS A 206 9.90 -28.02 1.39
CA LYS A 206 10.30 -29.41 1.07
C LYS A 206 9.59 -30.42 1.98
N GLU A 207 9.54 -30.17 3.28
CA GLU A 207 8.79 -30.99 4.24
C GLU A 207 7.29 -31.05 3.87
N MET A 208 6.70 -29.93 3.47
CA MET A 208 5.30 -29.91 3.01
C MET A 208 5.08 -30.76 1.75
N LEU A 209 6.08 -30.84 0.88
CA LEU A 209 6.04 -31.68 -0.32
C LEU A 209 6.33 -33.16 -0.02
N GLU A 210 7.05 -33.47 1.05
CA GLU A 210 7.34 -34.85 1.49
C GLU A 210 6.24 -35.43 2.40
N ASP A 211 5.42 -34.58 3.01
CA ASP A 211 4.32 -34.97 3.90
C ASP A 211 3.14 -35.60 3.13
N LYS A 212 3.11 -36.94 3.11
CA LYS A 212 2.09 -37.75 2.43
C LYS A 212 0.65 -37.56 2.93
N SER A 213 0.46 -36.86 4.06
CA SER A 213 -0.88 -36.54 4.59
C SER A 213 -1.52 -35.34 3.89
N VAL A 214 -0.72 -34.55 3.16
CA VAL A 214 -1.11 -33.30 2.54
C VAL A 214 -1.42 -33.53 1.05
N ASN A 215 -2.43 -32.84 0.51
CA ASN A 215 -2.65 -32.85 -0.94
C ASN A 215 -1.50 -32.10 -1.62
N HIS A 216 -0.65 -32.83 -2.34
CA HIS A 216 0.55 -32.31 -2.98
C HIS A 216 0.26 -31.54 -4.27
N GLU A 217 -0.84 -31.82 -4.96
CA GLU A 217 -1.16 -31.23 -6.27
C GLU A 217 -1.15 -29.68 -6.25
N PRO A 218 -1.73 -28.99 -5.25
CA PRO A 218 -1.58 -27.54 -5.06
C PRO A 218 -0.13 -27.04 -4.95
N LEU A 219 0.72 -27.75 -4.19
CA LEU A 219 2.11 -27.34 -3.97
C LEU A 219 2.98 -27.57 -5.22
N VAL A 220 2.69 -28.63 -5.98
CA VAL A 220 3.32 -28.89 -7.28
C VAL A 220 2.99 -27.77 -8.27
N VAL A 221 1.74 -27.28 -8.28
CA VAL A 221 1.34 -26.13 -9.12
C VAL A 221 2.15 -24.88 -8.75
N VAL A 222 2.31 -24.58 -7.46
CA VAL A 222 3.14 -23.45 -7.01
C VAL A 222 4.60 -23.63 -7.46
N ASP A 223 5.19 -24.79 -7.21
CA ASP A 223 6.56 -25.09 -7.59
C ASP A 223 6.82 -24.92 -9.09
N MET A 224 5.90 -25.37 -9.93
CA MET A 224 5.97 -25.23 -11.39
C MET A 224 5.76 -23.79 -11.87
N MET A 225 4.81 -23.06 -11.26
CA MET A 225 4.53 -21.68 -11.65
C MET A 225 5.67 -20.73 -11.31
N PHE A 226 6.35 -20.95 -10.18
CA PHE A 226 7.45 -20.09 -9.72
C PHE A 226 8.85 -20.66 -10.02
N GLY A 227 8.95 -21.83 -10.67
CA GLY A 227 10.22 -22.43 -11.05
C GLY A 227 11.15 -22.73 -9.86
N LEU A 228 10.60 -23.26 -8.75
CA LEU A 228 11.37 -23.47 -7.52
C LEU A 228 12.23 -24.76 -7.55
N ALA A 229 11.96 -25.67 -8.49
CA ALA A 229 12.60 -26.97 -8.64
C ALA A 229 12.57 -27.85 -7.38
N LEU A 230 11.46 -27.79 -6.66
CA LEU A 230 11.22 -28.64 -5.49
C LEU A 230 10.66 -30.02 -5.90
N THR A 231 10.12 -30.13 -7.11
CA THR A 231 9.59 -31.37 -7.68
C THR A 231 10.21 -31.65 -9.05
N GLU A 232 10.13 -32.90 -9.50
CA GLU A 232 10.66 -33.35 -10.80
C GLU A 232 10.05 -32.62 -12.00
N LYS A 233 8.90 -31.96 -11.81
CA LYS A 233 8.15 -31.25 -12.87
C LYS A 233 8.48 -29.76 -12.96
N SER A 234 9.33 -29.23 -12.06
CA SER A 234 9.74 -27.83 -12.04
C SER A 234 11.24 -27.71 -12.33
N THR A 235 11.67 -26.56 -12.85
CA THR A 235 13.07 -26.27 -13.16
C THR A 235 13.46 -24.93 -12.56
N ILE A 236 14.67 -24.84 -12.02
CA ILE A 236 15.14 -23.66 -11.28
C ILE A 236 15.07 -22.43 -12.17
N GLY A 237 14.32 -21.41 -11.74
CA GLY A 237 14.21 -20.12 -12.42
C GLY A 237 13.43 -20.14 -13.73
N LYS A 238 12.75 -21.25 -14.07
CA LYS A 238 11.85 -21.34 -15.22
C LYS A 238 10.40 -21.36 -14.75
N GLU A 239 9.76 -20.20 -14.78
CA GLU A 239 8.34 -20.05 -14.50
C GLU A 239 7.49 -20.60 -15.65
N LEU A 240 6.48 -21.40 -15.32
CA LEU A 240 5.55 -21.96 -16.30
C LEU A 240 4.22 -21.21 -16.28
N THR A 241 3.63 -21.02 -17.45
CA THR A 241 2.27 -20.48 -17.57
C THR A 241 1.24 -21.48 -17.08
N MET A 242 0.07 -21.00 -16.63
CA MET A 242 -1.02 -21.90 -16.20
C MET A 242 -1.44 -22.91 -17.28
N ARG A 243 -1.30 -22.54 -18.56
CA ARG A 243 -1.59 -23.44 -19.69
C ARG A 243 -0.62 -24.61 -19.71
N GLU A 244 0.68 -24.32 -19.64
CA GLU A 244 1.74 -25.34 -19.60
C GLU A 244 1.60 -26.23 -18.37
N VAL A 245 1.31 -25.64 -17.20
CA VAL A 245 1.05 -26.41 -15.98
C VAL A 245 -0.15 -27.35 -16.14
N CYS A 246 -1.25 -26.89 -16.75
CA CYS A 246 -2.42 -27.75 -17.01
C CYS A 246 -2.09 -28.93 -17.93
N GLU A 247 -1.24 -28.72 -18.93
CA GLU A 247 -0.82 -29.75 -19.88
C GLU A 247 0.10 -30.78 -19.20
N ILE A 248 1.12 -30.32 -18.49
CA ILE A 248 2.08 -31.18 -17.77
C ILE A 248 1.41 -31.97 -16.64
N LEU A 249 0.46 -31.38 -15.92
CA LEU A 249 -0.29 -32.06 -14.86
C LEU A 249 -1.51 -32.82 -15.39
N SER A 250 -1.83 -32.71 -16.69
CA SER A 250 -3.02 -33.32 -17.29
C SER A 250 -4.29 -33.01 -16.50
N LEU A 251 -4.46 -31.74 -16.08
CA LEU A 251 -5.58 -31.34 -15.23
C LEU A 251 -6.92 -31.61 -15.94
N PRO A 252 -7.91 -32.20 -15.25
CA PRO A 252 -9.19 -32.54 -15.85
C PRO A 252 -10.03 -31.29 -16.08
N GLY A 253 -10.70 -31.23 -17.23
CA GLY A 253 -11.62 -30.16 -17.60
C GLY A 253 -12.06 -30.30 -19.05
N GLU A 254 -13.35 -30.14 -19.31
CA GLU A 254 -13.95 -30.24 -20.65
C GLU A 254 -13.42 -29.18 -21.63
N THR A 255 -13.04 -28.01 -21.11
CA THR A 255 -12.51 -26.90 -21.90
C THR A 255 -11.21 -26.39 -21.30
N GLN A 256 -10.39 -25.75 -22.12
CA GLN A 256 -9.13 -25.14 -21.66
C GLN A 256 -9.37 -24.09 -20.56
N ALA A 257 -10.47 -23.34 -20.65
CA ALA A 257 -10.87 -22.38 -19.63
C ALA A 257 -11.17 -23.05 -18.28
N ARG A 258 -11.87 -24.19 -18.27
CA ARG A 258 -12.12 -24.96 -17.03
C ARG A 258 -10.83 -25.52 -16.43
N LYS A 259 -9.90 -26.00 -17.27
CA LYS A 259 -8.58 -26.47 -16.81
C LYS A 259 -7.79 -25.35 -16.13
N ILE A 260 -7.74 -24.17 -16.76
CA ILE A 260 -7.07 -22.99 -16.21
C ILE A 260 -7.73 -22.55 -14.89
N ALA A 261 -9.07 -22.51 -14.83
CA ALA A 261 -9.77 -22.16 -13.59
C ALA A 261 -9.44 -23.15 -12.45
N ARG A 262 -9.35 -24.45 -12.75
CA ARG A 262 -8.93 -25.46 -11.77
C ARG A 262 -7.47 -25.27 -11.35
N CYS A 263 -6.58 -24.96 -12.28
CA CYS A 263 -5.19 -24.62 -12.00
C CYS A 263 -5.07 -23.41 -11.07
N GLN A 264 -5.87 -22.35 -11.31
CA GLN A 264 -5.95 -21.18 -10.44
C GLN A 264 -6.38 -21.55 -9.02
N VAL A 265 -7.41 -22.40 -8.86
CA VAL A 265 -7.86 -22.87 -7.53
C VAL A 265 -6.76 -23.66 -6.83
N LEU A 266 -6.02 -24.51 -7.55
CA LEU A 266 -4.90 -25.25 -6.99
C LEU A 266 -3.75 -24.33 -6.58
N LEU A 267 -3.44 -23.32 -7.40
CA LEU A 267 -2.44 -22.30 -7.08
C LEU A 267 -2.81 -21.55 -5.79
N ASP A 268 -4.05 -21.07 -5.70
CA ASP A 268 -4.53 -20.34 -4.53
C ASP A 268 -4.47 -21.19 -3.26
N LYS A 269 -4.91 -22.45 -3.36
CA LYS A 269 -4.82 -23.41 -2.26
C LYS A 269 -3.36 -23.68 -1.86
N GLY A 270 -2.45 -23.79 -2.82
CA GLY A 270 -1.02 -24.00 -2.56
C GLY A 270 -0.41 -22.80 -1.84
N LEU A 271 -0.69 -21.59 -2.30
CA LEU A 271 -0.24 -20.35 -1.67
C LEU A 271 -0.80 -20.20 -0.24
N ASP A 272 -2.06 -20.57 0.00
CA ASP A 272 -2.65 -20.57 1.35
C ASP A 272 -1.95 -21.56 2.27
N MET A 273 -1.67 -22.77 1.79
CA MET A 273 -0.96 -23.78 2.56
C MET A 273 0.42 -23.27 2.98
N ILE A 274 1.14 -22.64 2.06
CA ILE A 274 2.45 -22.02 2.32
C ILE A 274 2.30 -20.89 3.34
N ARG A 275 1.36 -19.96 3.14
CA ARG A 275 1.12 -18.83 4.04
C ARG A 275 0.78 -19.27 5.46
N ASN A 276 -0.10 -20.25 5.61
CA ASN A 276 -0.48 -20.80 6.91
C ASN A 276 0.71 -21.49 7.59
N ARG A 277 1.54 -22.21 6.82
CA ARG A 277 2.75 -22.85 7.34
C ARG A 277 3.78 -21.82 7.80
N ILE A 278 4.00 -20.76 7.02
CA ILE A 278 4.90 -19.64 7.38
C ILE A 278 4.38 -18.95 8.64
N ARG A 279 3.09 -18.59 8.73
CA ARG A 279 2.51 -17.97 9.93
C ARG A 279 2.67 -18.83 11.19
N THR A 280 2.63 -20.15 11.04
CA THR A 280 2.74 -21.09 12.17
C THR A 280 4.19 -21.35 12.59
N ARG A 281 5.10 -21.54 11.63
CA ARG A 281 6.50 -21.92 11.91
C ARG A 281 7.48 -20.75 11.93
N MET A 282 7.16 -19.68 11.21
CA MET A 282 8.00 -18.50 11.01
C MET A 282 7.19 -17.20 11.22
N PRO A 283 6.61 -16.99 12.42
CA PRO A 283 5.70 -15.86 12.67
C PRO A 283 6.38 -14.50 12.48
N SER A 284 7.66 -14.38 12.81
CA SER A 284 8.48 -13.18 12.58
C SER A 284 8.57 -12.80 11.10
N VAL A 285 8.77 -13.79 10.21
CA VAL A 285 8.80 -13.56 8.75
C VAL A 285 7.41 -13.18 8.25
N ALA A 286 6.35 -13.81 8.76
CA ALA A 286 4.99 -13.49 8.40
C ALA A 286 4.63 -12.03 8.75
N GLU A 287 4.97 -11.56 9.95
CA GLU A 287 4.72 -10.17 10.38
C GLU A 287 5.48 -9.14 9.53
N CYS A 288 6.71 -9.44 9.12
CA CYS A 288 7.49 -8.53 8.25
C CYS A 288 6.91 -8.39 6.84
N TRP A 289 6.26 -9.44 6.32
CA TRP A 289 5.78 -9.49 4.93
C TRP A 289 4.27 -9.22 4.81
N GLN A 290 3.57 -9.07 5.92
CA GLN A 290 2.13 -8.85 5.95
C GLN A 290 1.81 -7.40 5.56
N SER A 291 1.05 -7.22 4.47
CA SER A 291 0.47 -5.93 4.11
C SER A 291 -0.85 -5.70 4.85
N ASP A 292 -1.16 -4.43 5.14
CA ASP A 292 -2.46 -4.02 5.66
C ASP A 292 -3.55 -4.23 4.59
N ILE A 293 -4.64 -4.89 4.98
CA ILE A 293 -5.78 -5.23 4.12
C ILE A 293 -7.02 -4.57 4.68
N ASN A 294 -7.54 -3.56 3.97
CA ASN A 294 -8.73 -2.85 4.41
C ASN A 294 -9.99 -3.72 4.19
N VAL A 295 -10.64 -4.13 5.28
CA VAL A 295 -11.84 -4.97 5.23
C VAL A 295 -13.02 -4.31 4.52
N ASN A 296 -13.06 -2.98 4.37
CA ASN A 296 -14.14 -2.28 3.68
C ASN A 296 -14.02 -2.30 2.15
N THR A 297 -12.81 -2.54 1.61
CA THR A 297 -12.56 -2.52 0.16
C THR A 297 -11.97 -3.82 -0.37
N ALA A 298 -11.40 -4.66 0.50
CA ALA A 298 -10.79 -5.92 0.12
C ALA A 298 -11.75 -6.77 -0.72
N SER A 299 -11.22 -7.37 -1.78
CA SER A 299 -11.95 -8.34 -2.57
C SER A 299 -12.28 -9.58 -1.75
N ARG A 300 -13.33 -10.31 -2.15
CA ARG A 300 -13.66 -11.62 -1.54
C ARG A 300 -12.46 -12.57 -1.50
N ARG A 301 -11.60 -12.51 -2.53
CA ARG A 301 -10.37 -13.31 -2.62
C ARG A 301 -9.36 -12.92 -1.53
N GLU A 302 -9.11 -11.63 -1.32
CA GLU A 302 -8.21 -11.15 -0.27
C GLU A 302 -8.74 -11.48 1.13
N LEU A 303 -10.04 -11.30 1.35
CA LEU A 303 -10.70 -11.66 2.60
C LEU A 303 -10.55 -13.15 2.92
N THR A 304 -10.71 -14.01 1.91
CA THR A 304 -10.64 -15.47 2.08
C THR A 304 -9.21 -15.95 2.26
N HIS A 305 -8.33 -15.62 1.31
CA HIS A 305 -6.99 -16.18 1.25
C HIS A 305 -6.00 -15.47 2.18
N GLN A 306 -6.05 -14.14 2.26
CA GLN A 306 -5.08 -13.38 3.04
C GLN A 306 -5.51 -13.25 4.50
N LEU A 307 -6.77 -12.90 4.76
CA LEU A 307 -7.30 -12.79 6.14
C LEU A 307 -7.79 -14.12 6.71
N GLY A 308 -7.97 -15.14 5.87
CA GLY A 308 -8.36 -16.48 6.29
C GLY A 308 -9.85 -16.62 6.59
N LEU A 309 -10.71 -15.71 6.12
CA LEU A 309 -12.15 -15.74 6.40
C LEU A 309 -12.86 -16.86 5.62
N THR A 310 -13.88 -17.45 6.24
CA THR A 310 -14.77 -18.41 5.58
C THR A 310 -15.77 -17.69 4.68
N GLU A 311 -16.30 -18.34 3.63
CA GLU A 311 -17.29 -17.72 2.73
C GLU A 311 -18.49 -17.11 3.48
N GLY A 312 -18.99 -17.78 4.53
CA GLY A 312 -20.06 -17.23 5.36
C GLY A 312 -19.65 -16.00 6.19
N GLU A 313 -18.39 -15.94 6.66
CA GLU A 313 -17.84 -14.73 7.29
C GLU A 313 -17.68 -13.61 6.25
N VAL A 314 -17.19 -13.93 5.05
CA VAL A 314 -17.05 -12.97 3.95
C VAL A 314 -18.40 -12.41 3.53
N ASP A 315 -19.43 -13.24 3.41
CA ASP A 315 -20.79 -12.80 3.08
C ASP A 315 -21.34 -11.85 4.14
N ARG A 316 -21.21 -12.19 5.43
CA ARG A 316 -21.62 -11.29 6.52
C ARG A 316 -20.82 -9.99 6.53
N LEU A 317 -19.52 -10.07 6.27
CA LEU A 317 -18.64 -8.91 6.21
C LEU A 317 -19.06 -7.97 5.10
N VAL A 318 -19.17 -8.48 3.87
CA VAL A 318 -19.61 -7.69 2.70
C VAL A 318 -21.02 -7.14 2.92
N ALA A 319 -21.92 -7.93 3.50
CA ALA A 319 -23.26 -7.49 3.86
C ALA A 319 -23.30 -6.49 5.03
N GLY A 320 -22.27 -6.37 5.85
CA GLY A 320 -22.23 -5.43 6.97
C GLY A 320 -21.32 -4.23 6.76
N ARG A 321 -20.58 -4.16 5.64
CA ARG A 321 -19.84 -2.96 5.25
C ARG A 321 -20.76 -1.74 5.32
N GLN A 322 -20.30 -0.57 5.77
CA GLN A 322 -18.93 -0.25 6.20
C GLN A 322 -18.73 -0.32 7.71
N TYR A 323 -17.54 -0.73 8.09
CA TYR A 323 -17.07 -0.76 9.47
C TYR A 323 -16.18 0.44 9.77
N LYS A 324 -16.40 1.12 10.89
CA LYS A 324 -15.54 2.22 11.34
C LYS A 324 -14.31 1.71 12.08
N THR A 325 -14.46 0.59 12.76
CA THR A 325 -13.39 -0.07 13.52
C THR A 325 -13.47 -1.57 13.30
N LEU A 326 -12.36 -2.29 13.52
CA LEU A 326 -12.37 -3.75 13.44
C LEU A 326 -13.21 -4.37 14.57
N ASP A 327 -13.39 -3.68 15.69
CA ASP A 327 -14.13 -4.20 16.85
C ASP A 327 -15.62 -4.40 16.53
N GLU A 328 -16.17 -3.63 15.58
CA GLU A 328 -17.53 -3.80 15.04
C GLU A 328 -17.74 -5.16 14.35
N LEU A 329 -16.65 -5.81 13.88
CA LEU A 329 -16.70 -7.14 13.26
C LEU A 329 -16.95 -8.25 14.28
N SER A 330 -16.54 -8.08 15.54
CA SER A 330 -16.62 -9.13 16.58
C SER A 330 -18.06 -9.53 16.91
N ALA A 331 -18.97 -8.55 16.96
CA ALA A 331 -20.37 -8.78 17.32
C ALA A 331 -21.23 -9.27 16.15
N SER A 332 -20.83 -8.96 14.90
CA SER A 332 -21.69 -9.12 13.72
C SER A 332 -21.19 -10.20 12.74
N VAL A 333 -19.88 -10.27 12.51
CA VAL A 333 -19.26 -11.10 11.47
C VAL A 333 -18.52 -12.29 12.08
N LEU A 334 -17.70 -12.02 13.09
CA LEU A 334 -16.72 -12.93 13.70
C LEU A 334 -17.28 -13.50 15.00
N GLN A 335 -18.28 -14.38 14.88
CA GLN A 335 -19.01 -14.95 16.01
C GLN A 335 -18.15 -15.85 16.93
N LYS A 336 -16.91 -16.16 16.56
CA LYS A 336 -15.97 -16.98 17.33
C LYS A 336 -15.03 -16.10 18.15
N SER A 337 -14.89 -16.41 19.44
CA SER A 337 -13.92 -15.74 20.32
C SER A 337 -12.49 -15.90 19.79
N GLY A 338 -11.67 -14.84 19.90
CA GLY A 338 -10.28 -14.80 19.44
C GLY A 338 -10.09 -14.61 17.92
N ARG A 339 -11.17 -14.69 17.13
CA ARG A 339 -11.12 -14.55 15.66
C ARG A 339 -10.70 -13.15 15.21
N LEU A 340 -11.06 -12.12 15.98
CA LEU A 340 -10.67 -10.75 15.72
C LEU A 340 -9.14 -10.56 15.78
N GLU A 341 -8.50 -11.11 16.81
CA GLU A 341 -7.04 -11.04 16.97
C GLU A 341 -6.29 -11.84 15.91
N GLU A 342 -6.90 -12.92 15.41
CA GLU A 342 -6.36 -13.70 14.30
C GLU A 342 -6.33 -12.87 13.01
N ILE A 343 -7.44 -12.20 12.66
CA ILE A 343 -7.47 -11.39 11.44
C ILE A 343 -6.61 -10.13 11.56
N ARG A 344 -6.47 -9.55 12.77
CA ARG A 344 -5.53 -8.44 13.05
C ARG A 344 -4.08 -8.87 12.79
N ARG A 345 -3.66 -10.03 13.28
CA ARG A 345 -2.34 -10.61 12.95
C ARG A 345 -2.16 -10.86 11.46
N ASN A 346 -3.25 -11.17 10.75
CA ASN A 346 -3.23 -11.32 9.30
C ASN A 346 -3.30 -9.97 8.55
N GLY A 347 -3.12 -8.84 9.23
CA GLY A 347 -3.05 -7.51 8.61
C GLY A 347 -4.40 -6.85 8.34
N ALA A 348 -5.51 -7.31 8.93
CA ALA A 348 -6.79 -6.64 8.75
C ALA A 348 -6.76 -5.22 9.33
N VAL A 349 -7.30 -4.25 8.57
CA VAL A 349 -7.58 -2.89 9.03
C VAL A 349 -9.00 -2.48 8.64
N ALA A 350 -9.65 -1.63 9.42
CA ALA A 350 -10.95 -1.04 9.08
C ALA A 350 -10.76 0.46 8.86
N ALA A 351 -10.74 0.87 7.60
CA ALA A 351 -10.74 2.28 7.24
C ALA A 351 -11.98 2.57 6.39
N PHE A 352 -12.74 3.60 6.79
CA PHE A 352 -13.94 4.02 6.07
C PHE A 352 -13.56 4.55 4.68
N VAL A 353 -14.29 4.14 3.65
CA VAL A 353 -14.00 4.49 2.24
C VAL A 353 -15.23 5.08 1.57
N PRO A 354 -15.32 6.41 1.40
CA PRO A 354 -16.44 7.00 0.66
C PRO A 354 -16.39 6.56 -0.81
N VAL A 355 -17.52 6.04 -1.30
CA VAL A 355 -17.70 5.61 -2.70
C VAL A 355 -18.56 6.63 -3.42
N ASP A 356 -17.99 7.29 -4.42
CA ASP A 356 -18.75 8.23 -5.24
C ASP A 356 -19.58 7.48 -6.29
N ILE A 357 -20.90 7.61 -6.19
CA ILE A 357 -21.84 6.90 -7.08
C ILE A 357 -21.82 7.44 -8.50
N ASN A 358 -21.13 8.54 -8.79
CA ASN A 358 -20.98 9.03 -10.17
C ASN A 358 -19.75 8.44 -10.88
N SER A 359 -18.76 7.92 -10.14
CA SER A 359 -17.47 7.49 -10.69
C SER A 359 -17.10 6.03 -10.37
N CYS A 360 -17.64 5.42 -9.31
CA CYS A 360 -17.26 4.06 -8.90
C CYS A 360 -17.63 2.98 -9.91
N THR A 361 -16.91 1.85 -9.91
CA THR A 361 -17.21 0.75 -10.83
C THR A 361 -18.49 0.01 -10.44
N THR A 362 -19.07 -0.74 -11.39
CA THR A 362 -20.19 -1.66 -11.08
C THR A 362 -19.80 -2.68 -10.01
N ARG A 363 -18.53 -3.07 -9.97
CA ARG A 363 -18.01 -3.99 -8.95
C ARG A 363 -17.99 -3.35 -7.57
N ASP A 364 -17.56 -2.09 -7.45
CA ASP A 364 -17.56 -1.37 -6.16
C ASP A 364 -18.98 -1.16 -5.62
N MET A 365 -19.95 -0.88 -6.51
CA MET A 365 -21.36 -0.82 -6.13
C MET A 365 -21.85 -2.14 -5.52
N ILE A 366 -21.44 -3.27 -6.06
CA ILE A 366 -21.84 -4.59 -5.57
C ILE A 366 -21.07 -4.94 -4.29
N ASP A 367 -19.74 -4.87 -4.34
CA ASP A 367 -18.84 -5.41 -3.32
C ASP A 367 -18.71 -4.47 -2.09
N ILE A 368 -18.91 -3.16 -2.25
CA ILE A 368 -18.77 -2.17 -1.16
C ILE A 368 -20.14 -1.62 -0.76
N LEU A 369 -20.93 -1.15 -1.74
CA LEU A 369 -22.26 -0.57 -1.47
C LEU A 369 -23.37 -1.62 -1.32
N GLY A 370 -23.07 -2.91 -1.50
CA GLY A 370 -24.03 -4.00 -1.31
C GLY A 370 -25.21 -3.96 -2.28
N VAL A 371 -25.02 -3.36 -3.46
CA VAL A 371 -26.07 -3.17 -4.47
C VAL A 371 -26.21 -4.43 -5.32
N GLN A 372 -27.45 -4.83 -5.61
CA GLN A 372 -27.71 -5.94 -6.52
C GLN A 372 -27.29 -5.59 -7.96
N LYS A 373 -26.84 -6.60 -8.72
CA LYS A 373 -26.24 -6.42 -10.05
C LYS A 373 -27.11 -5.57 -11.00
N ASP A 374 -28.42 -5.83 -11.04
CA ASP A 374 -29.34 -5.12 -11.93
C ASP A 374 -29.47 -3.64 -11.56
N LEU A 375 -29.54 -3.35 -10.25
CA LEU A 375 -29.58 -1.98 -9.76
C LEU A 375 -28.23 -1.26 -9.96
N ALA A 376 -27.10 -1.96 -9.81
CA ALA A 376 -25.78 -1.41 -10.08
C ALA A 376 -25.63 -1.04 -11.57
N GLN A 377 -26.15 -1.85 -12.48
CA GLN A 377 -26.20 -1.54 -13.92
C GLN A 377 -27.10 -0.33 -14.21
N LYS A 378 -28.30 -0.28 -13.58
CA LYS A 378 -29.22 0.85 -13.72
C LYS A 378 -28.60 2.15 -13.22
N LEU A 379 -28.00 2.13 -12.03
CA LEU A 379 -27.25 3.25 -11.46
C LEU A 379 -26.15 3.69 -12.42
N THR A 380 -25.37 2.76 -12.97
CA THR A 380 -24.31 3.07 -13.95
C THR A 380 -24.86 3.81 -15.18
N SER A 381 -26.02 3.37 -15.70
CA SER A 381 -26.63 3.96 -16.91
C SER A 381 -27.29 5.33 -16.70
N LEU A 382 -27.66 5.67 -15.46
CA LEU A 382 -28.40 6.90 -15.14
C LEU A 382 -27.52 8.01 -14.53
N ARG A 383 -26.22 7.75 -14.38
CA ARG A 383 -25.24 8.77 -13.99
C ARG A 383 -25.12 9.87 -15.06
N PRO A 384 -24.79 11.12 -14.68
CA PRO A 384 -24.52 11.57 -13.31
C PRO A 384 -25.78 11.97 -12.52
N PHE A 385 -25.69 11.83 -11.20
CA PHE A 385 -26.66 12.31 -10.23
C PHE A 385 -26.16 13.61 -9.59
N SER A 386 -27.05 14.58 -9.44
CA SER A 386 -26.76 15.91 -8.87
C SER A 386 -26.87 15.95 -7.34
N SER A 387 -27.73 15.11 -6.76
CA SER A 387 -27.89 14.93 -5.32
C SER A 387 -28.40 13.52 -5.01
N PHE A 388 -28.53 13.19 -3.71
CA PHE A 388 -29.16 11.93 -3.31
C PHE A 388 -30.64 11.90 -3.66
N GLU A 389 -31.33 13.03 -3.58
CA GLU A 389 -32.73 13.15 -3.99
C GLU A 389 -32.88 12.85 -5.49
N ASP A 390 -32.02 13.43 -6.34
CA ASP A 390 -32.00 13.16 -7.78
C ASP A 390 -31.71 11.68 -8.09
N LEU A 391 -30.83 11.05 -7.32
CA LEU A 391 -30.60 9.61 -7.40
C LEU A 391 -31.85 8.82 -7.02
N THR A 392 -32.52 9.17 -5.91
CA THR A 392 -33.73 8.47 -5.46
C THR A 392 -34.85 8.57 -6.48
N GLU A 393 -35.03 9.74 -7.10
CA GLU A 393 -36.07 9.99 -8.10
C GLU A 393 -35.79 9.29 -9.43
N LYS A 394 -34.60 9.47 -10.02
CA LYS A 394 -34.25 8.88 -11.32
C LYS A 394 -34.21 7.35 -11.28
N VAL A 395 -33.70 6.79 -10.19
CA VAL A 395 -33.52 5.35 -10.06
C VAL A 395 -34.76 4.70 -9.45
N ASN A 396 -35.66 5.49 -8.86
CA ASN A 396 -36.85 5.05 -8.14
C ASN A 396 -36.50 4.02 -7.05
N ILE A 397 -35.61 4.42 -6.13
CA ILE A 397 -35.22 3.58 -4.98
C ILE A 397 -35.95 4.03 -3.70
N THR A 398 -36.17 3.09 -2.78
CA THR A 398 -36.86 3.38 -1.52
C THR A 398 -35.96 4.17 -0.55
N ALA A 399 -36.58 4.86 0.41
CA ALA A 399 -35.85 5.61 1.44
C ALA A 399 -34.92 4.70 2.26
N GLU A 400 -35.34 3.47 2.56
CA GLU A 400 -34.52 2.51 3.30
C GLU A 400 -33.26 2.10 2.53
N LEU A 401 -33.39 1.96 1.20
CA LEU A 401 -32.26 1.64 0.34
C LEU A 401 -31.31 2.84 0.20
N ALA A 402 -31.85 4.06 0.09
CA ALA A 402 -31.05 5.28 0.10
C ALA A 402 -30.26 5.44 1.42
N ASP A 403 -30.89 5.22 2.57
CA ASP A 403 -30.25 5.23 3.87
C ASP A 403 -29.19 4.13 4.02
N SER A 404 -29.46 2.94 3.47
CA SER A 404 -28.48 1.86 3.42
C SER A 404 -27.27 2.26 2.58
N LEU A 405 -27.46 2.84 1.39
CA LEU A 405 -26.37 3.32 0.55
C LEU A 405 -25.53 4.36 1.28
N MET A 406 -26.15 5.37 1.92
CA MET A 406 -25.44 6.40 2.67
C MET A 406 -24.62 5.82 3.83
N ARG A 407 -25.20 4.89 4.61
CA ARG A 407 -24.47 4.19 5.69
C ARG A 407 -23.29 3.38 5.16
N ARG A 408 -23.40 2.84 3.95
CA ARG A 408 -22.32 2.13 3.24
C ARG A 408 -21.28 3.05 2.60
N GLY A 409 -21.33 4.34 2.89
CA GLY A 409 -20.38 5.32 2.38
C GLY A 409 -20.65 5.74 0.94
N CYS A 410 -21.84 5.46 0.38
CA CYS A 410 -22.26 6.07 -0.87
C CYS A 410 -22.22 7.59 -0.69
N THR A 411 -21.68 8.26 -1.68
CA THR A 411 -21.67 9.71 -1.77
C THR A 411 -22.14 10.10 -3.17
N VAL A 412 -22.99 11.12 -3.25
CA VAL A 412 -23.30 11.79 -4.51
C VAL A 412 -22.56 13.12 -4.43
N ARG A 413 -21.38 13.19 -5.04
CA ARG A 413 -20.72 14.49 -5.16
C ARG A 413 -21.51 15.30 -6.17
N ALA A 414 -22.13 16.38 -5.70
CA ALA A 414 -22.75 17.38 -6.56
C ALA A 414 -21.70 17.81 -7.60
N GLN A 415 -22.08 17.76 -8.88
CA GLN A 415 -21.26 18.39 -9.89
C GLN A 415 -21.25 19.89 -9.58
N SER A 416 -20.05 20.46 -9.41
CA SER A 416 -19.91 21.91 -9.52
C SER A 416 -20.59 22.33 -10.82
N LYS A 417 -21.55 23.26 -10.75
CA LYS A 417 -21.92 24.02 -11.94
C LYS A 417 -20.63 24.60 -12.52
N GLU A 418 -20.52 24.67 -13.85
CA GLU A 418 -19.35 25.29 -14.49
C GLU A 418 -19.03 26.63 -13.80
N GLY A 419 -17.87 26.68 -13.11
CA GLY A 419 -17.40 27.88 -12.39
C GLY A 419 -17.54 27.90 -10.86
N GLU A 420 -18.24 26.98 -10.20
CA GLU A 420 -18.34 26.96 -8.72
C GLU A 420 -17.23 26.12 -8.05
N LYS A 421 -16.32 26.82 -7.37
CA LYS A 421 -15.20 26.22 -6.62
C LYS A 421 -15.62 26.01 -5.16
N ARG A 422 -15.46 24.80 -4.63
CA ARG A 422 -15.66 24.51 -3.19
C ARG A 422 -14.66 25.34 -2.37
N LEU A 423 -15.11 25.81 -1.20
CA LEU A 423 -14.25 26.60 -0.31
C LEU A 423 -13.18 25.71 0.31
N ASP A 424 -11.91 25.95 0.03
CA ASP A 424 -10.83 25.21 0.66
C ASP A 424 -10.59 25.69 2.10
N LEU A 425 -10.85 24.81 3.07
CA LEU A 425 -10.70 25.12 4.49
C LEU A 425 -9.25 25.32 4.91
N ASN A 426 -8.24 24.97 4.13
CA ASN A 426 -6.85 25.26 4.49
C ASN A 426 -6.38 26.62 3.95
N SER A 427 -7.02 27.12 2.88
CA SER A 427 -6.63 28.37 2.23
C SER A 427 -7.63 29.53 2.40
N CYS A 428 -8.87 29.28 2.84
CA CYS A 428 -9.89 30.32 2.85
C CYS A 428 -9.75 31.30 4.02
N ASP A 429 -10.26 32.52 3.87
CA ASP A 429 -10.32 33.49 4.97
C ASP A 429 -11.51 33.21 5.92
N LEU A 430 -11.57 33.99 7.01
CA LEU A 430 -12.66 33.91 7.98
C LEU A 430 -14.01 34.26 7.36
N GLU A 431 -14.03 35.22 6.43
CA GLU A 431 -15.26 35.64 5.75
C GLU A 431 -15.86 34.52 4.88
N GLY A 432 -15.02 33.77 4.17
CA GLY A 432 -15.45 32.57 3.44
C GLY A 432 -16.06 31.51 4.34
N LEU A 433 -15.49 31.29 5.54
CA LEU A 433 -16.05 30.34 6.51
C LEU A 433 -17.40 30.81 7.08
N LEU A 434 -17.56 32.10 7.32
CA LEU A 434 -18.83 32.68 7.77
C LEU A 434 -19.90 32.62 6.67
N ALA A 435 -19.51 32.78 5.40
CA ALA A 435 -20.40 32.64 4.25
C ALA A 435 -20.96 31.21 4.08
N LEU A 436 -20.31 30.20 4.68
CA LEU A 436 -20.85 28.83 4.75
C LEU A 436 -21.97 28.68 5.79
N GLY A 437 -22.23 29.69 6.63
CA GLY A 437 -23.18 29.63 7.74
C GLY A 437 -22.59 29.02 9.01
N LEU A 438 -21.26 28.99 9.14
CA LEU A 438 -20.59 28.46 10.34
C LEU A 438 -20.59 29.51 11.46
N PRO A 439 -20.75 29.10 12.74
CA PRO A 439 -20.52 29.98 13.88
C PRO A 439 -19.09 30.53 13.86
N ARG A 440 -18.93 31.80 14.24
CA ARG A 440 -17.63 32.47 14.25
C ARG A 440 -16.58 31.73 15.07
N SER A 441 -16.98 31.15 16.21
CA SER A 441 -16.11 30.32 17.05
C SER A 441 -15.54 29.10 16.31
N VAL A 442 -16.34 28.45 15.46
CA VAL A 442 -15.90 27.30 14.65
C VAL A 442 -14.98 27.77 13.52
N GLY A 443 -15.31 28.87 12.85
CA GLY A 443 -14.47 29.45 11.80
C GLY A 443 -13.07 29.83 12.30
N GLU A 444 -12.99 30.49 13.46
CA GLU A 444 -11.71 30.83 14.12
C GLU A 444 -10.94 29.58 14.56
N LYS A 445 -11.64 28.55 15.04
CA LYS A 445 -11.02 27.27 15.42
C LYS A 445 -10.41 26.57 14.19
N ILE A 446 -11.14 26.54 13.08
CA ILE A 446 -10.63 26.02 11.79
C ILE A 446 -9.35 26.78 11.40
N LEU A 447 -9.36 28.12 11.40
CA LEU A 447 -8.17 28.92 11.04
C LEU A 447 -6.94 28.58 11.89
N ARG A 448 -7.10 28.33 13.18
CA ARG A 448 -5.99 28.00 14.10
C ARG A 448 -5.42 26.60 13.90
N GLY A 449 -6.25 25.63 13.52
CA GLY A 449 -5.84 24.23 13.41
C GLY A 449 -5.28 23.83 12.04
N ARG A 450 -5.28 24.75 11.08
CA ARG A 450 -4.73 24.48 9.75
C ARG A 450 -3.20 24.27 9.80
N PRO A 451 -2.65 23.50 8.86
CA PRO A 451 -3.36 22.77 7.81
C PRO A 451 -3.89 21.42 8.30
N PHE A 452 -5.09 21.04 7.85
CA PHE A 452 -5.62 19.70 8.10
C PHE A 452 -5.36 18.82 6.88
N THR A 453 -4.79 17.64 7.12
CA THR A 453 -4.42 16.66 6.10
C THR A 453 -5.55 15.66 5.82
N THR A 454 -6.41 15.43 6.80
CA THR A 454 -7.55 14.52 6.67
C THR A 454 -8.82 15.10 7.30
N TRP A 455 -9.97 14.60 6.84
CA TRP A 455 -11.25 14.96 7.45
C TRP A 455 -11.41 14.41 8.87
N GLY A 456 -10.79 13.26 9.17
CA GLY A 456 -10.79 12.70 10.52
C GLY A 456 -10.04 13.58 11.51
N GLU A 457 -8.87 14.09 11.11
CA GLU A 457 -8.10 15.06 11.89
C GLU A 457 -8.90 16.35 12.16
N LEU A 458 -9.59 16.87 11.13
CA LEU A 458 -10.47 18.04 11.29
C LEU A 458 -11.66 17.75 12.22
N GLU A 459 -12.29 16.58 12.09
CA GLU A 459 -13.43 16.17 12.92
C GLU A 459 -13.04 16.05 14.39
N GLU A 460 -11.92 15.37 14.66
CA GLU A 460 -11.37 15.17 15.99
C GLU A 460 -10.96 16.51 16.62
N TYR A 461 -10.30 17.37 15.84
CA TYR A 461 -9.87 18.69 16.30
C TYR A 461 -11.04 19.64 16.58
N LEU A 462 -12.03 19.68 15.69
CA LEU A 462 -13.18 20.58 15.84
C LEU A 462 -14.16 20.08 16.89
N ALA A 463 -14.34 18.77 17.03
CA ALA A 463 -15.45 18.14 17.76
C ALA A 463 -16.81 18.80 17.45
N PRO A 464 -17.22 18.89 16.16
CA PRO A 464 -18.37 19.69 15.76
C PRO A 464 -19.71 18.98 16.01
N GLU A 465 -20.78 19.75 16.21
CA GLU A 465 -22.14 19.22 16.16
C GLU A 465 -22.47 18.68 14.76
N SER A 466 -23.32 17.64 14.68
CA SER A 466 -23.61 16.91 13.43
C SER A 466 -24.08 17.81 12.28
N GLN A 467 -24.85 18.86 12.58
CA GLN A 467 -25.36 19.78 11.57
C GLN A 467 -24.26 20.69 11.00
N VAL A 468 -23.36 21.17 11.86
CA VAL A 468 -22.19 21.96 11.47
C VAL A 468 -21.23 21.11 10.64
N TRP A 469 -21.03 19.85 11.04
CA TRP A 469 -20.17 18.92 10.31
C TRP A 469 -20.66 18.62 8.89
N GLN A 470 -21.97 18.47 8.71
CA GLN A 470 -22.57 18.28 7.38
C GLN A 470 -22.34 19.49 6.47
N ILE A 471 -22.52 20.71 6.97
CA ILE A 471 -22.29 21.95 6.20
C ILE A 471 -20.83 22.00 5.73
N ILE A 472 -19.90 21.75 6.66
CA ILE A 472 -18.45 21.70 6.37
C ILE A 472 -18.20 20.66 5.27
N ARG A 473 -18.65 19.42 5.44
CA ARG A 473 -18.36 18.31 4.51
C ARG A 473 -18.98 18.48 3.12
N GLN A 474 -20.12 19.17 3.02
CA GLN A 474 -20.80 19.40 1.75
C GLN A 474 -20.21 20.57 0.97
N ARG A 475 -19.90 21.68 1.65
CA ARG A 475 -19.59 22.96 0.97
C ARG A 475 -18.11 23.31 0.91
N SER A 476 -17.26 22.59 1.65
CA SER A 476 -15.83 22.90 1.75
C SER A 476 -14.95 21.72 1.35
N CYS A 477 -13.67 21.96 1.05
CA CYS A 477 -12.66 20.93 0.79
C CYS A 477 -11.43 21.12 1.68
N LEU A 478 -10.57 20.11 1.75
CA LEU A 478 -9.25 20.18 2.39
C LEU A 478 -8.20 20.07 1.29
N ALA A 479 -7.73 21.20 0.75
CA ALA A 479 -6.57 21.21 -0.15
C ALA A 479 -5.34 21.61 0.66
N LEU A 480 -4.19 20.96 0.46
CA LEU A 480 -3.01 21.26 1.30
C LEU A 480 -2.22 22.49 0.84
N PHE A 481 -2.65 23.10 -0.27
CA PHE A 481 -1.99 24.27 -0.87
C PHE A 481 -3.04 25.20 -1.47
N PRO A 482 -3.03 26.52 -1.14
CA PRO A 482 -3.64 27.51 -2.01
C PRO A 482 -2.94 27.43 -3.37
N HIS A 483 -3.72 27.54 -4.43
CA HIS A 483 -3.23 27.56 -5.81
C HIS A 483 -2.09 28.55 -6.07
#